data_AF-A0A5R8KGK2-F1
#
_entry.id   AF-A0A5R8KGK2-F1
#
_cell.length_a   1.000
_cell.length_b   1.000
_cell.length_c   1.000
_cell.angle_alpha   90.00
_cell.angle_beta   90.00
_cell.angle_gamma   90.00
#
_symmetry.space_group_name_H-M   'P 1'
#
loop_
_entity.id
_entity.type
_entity.pdbx_description
1 polymer ?
#
loop_
_entity_poly.entity_id
_entity_poly.type
_entity_poly.pdbx_seq_one_letter_code
_entity_poly.pdbx_strand_id
1 'polypeptide(L)'
;MPEYKKPSVDQLKKALEIAEKIKVLETQLAEILGSSAPVAKVASAVQESAPKVKKVKAPKAVKGVKKKRELSPEAREKIAAAQRARWAKTKKTK
;
A
#
# COMPACT_ATOMS: atom_id res chain seq x y z
N MET A 1 35.08 14.06 8.01
CA MET A 1 34.37 13.44 6.88
C MET A 1 34.28 11.95 7.19
N PRO A 2 33.09 11.35 7.33
CA PRO A 2 33.00 9.90 7.52
C PRO A 2 33.47 9.20 6.25
N GLU A 3 34.50 8.37 6.37
CA GLU A 3 34.99 7.54 5.28
C GLU A 3 33.93 6.48 4.94
N TYR A 4 33.52 6.42 3.67
CA TYR A 4 32.56 5.42 3.21
C TYR A 4 33.26 4.07 3.04
N LYS A 5 32.97 3.14 3.94
CA LYS A 5 33.45 1.76 3.86
C LYS A 5 32.78 1.05 2.67
N LYS A 6 33.58 0.63 1.69
CA LYS A 6 33.09 -0.11 0.53
C LYS A 6 32.55 -1.47 0.98
N PRO A 7 31.32 -1.86 0.60
CA PRO A 7 30.75 -3.14 0.99
C PRO A 7 31.54 -4.29 0.36
N SER A 8 31.75 -5.35 1.14
CA SER A 8 32.34 -6.61 0.67
C SER A 8 31.41 -7.32 -0.33
N VAL A 9 31.97 -8.17 -1.19
CA VAL A 9 31.22 -9.00 -2.15
C VAL A 9 30.14 -9.83 -1.43
N ASP A 10 30.42 -10.35 -0.25
CA ASP A 10 29.43 -11.12 0.53
C ASP A 10 28.28 -10.25 1.03
N GLN A 11 28.54 -8.98 1.32
CA GLN A 11 27.50 -8.03 1.69
C GLN A 11 26.61 -7.69 0.48
N LEU A 12 27.20 -7.60 -0.71
CA LEU A 12 26.46 -7.39 -1.95
C LEU A 12 25.57 -8.60 -2.28
N LYS A 13 26.06 -9.83 -2.09
CA LYS A 13 25.25 -11.06 -2.25
C LYS A 13 24.06 -11.08 -1.28
N LYS A 14 24.31 -10.80 0.00
CA LYS A 14 23.23 -10.69 1.00
C LYS A 14 22.22 -9.60 0.64
N ALA A 15 22.68 -8.47 0.11
CA ALA A 15 21.80 -7.39 -0.33
C ALA A 15 20.88 -7.82 -1.48
N LEU A 16 21.38 -8.63 -2.42
CA LEU A 16 20.56 -9.19 -3.50
C LEU A 16 19.47 -10.13 -2.95
N GLU A 17 19.82 -11.05 -2.06
CA GLU A 17 18.83 -11.93 -1.42
C GLU A 17 17.75 -11.14 -0.67
N ILE A 18 18.14 -10.06 0.02
CA ILE A 18 17.21 -9.18 0.72
C ILE A 18 16.30 -8.45 -0.27
N ALA A 19 16.84 -7.96 -1.39
CA ALA A 19 16.07 -7.28 -2.43
C ALA A 19 15.00 -8.20 -3.05
N GLU A 20 15.32 -9.47 -3.30
CA GLU A 20 14.34 -10.46 -3.77
C GLU A 20 13.23 -10.71 -2.75
N LYS A 21 13.59 -10.85 -1.47
CA LYS A 21 12.60 -11.00 -0.39
C LYS A 21 11.68 -9.77 -0.28
N ILE A 22 12.24 -8.57 -0.40
CA ILE A 22 11.44 -7.32 -0.40
C ILE A 22 10.42 -7.35 -1.54
N LYS A 23 10.83 -7.74 -2.75
CA LYS A 23 9.92 -7.82 -3.90
C LYS A 23 8.77 -8.81 -3.67
N VAL A 24 9.06 -9.97 -3.10
CA VAL A 24 8.02 -10.94 -2.73
C VAL A 24 7.07 -10.34 -1.70
N LEU A 25 7.59 -9.73 -0.64
CA LEU A 25 6.77 -9.08 0.38
C LEU A 25 5.91 -7.95 -0.20
N GLU A 26 6.45 -7.14 -1.12
CA GLU A 26 5.70 -6.11 -1.82
C GLU A 26 4.55 -6.69 -2.65
N THR A 27 4.77 -7.81 -3.35
CA THR A 27 3.68 -8.49 -4.09
C THR A 27 2.61 -9.04 -3.16
N GLN A 28 3.00 -9.67 -2.05
CA GLN A 28 2.07 -10.17 -1.03
C GLN A 28 1.29 -9.02 -0.39
N LEU A 29 1.95 -7.89 -0.13
CA LEU A 29 1.28 -6.68 0.36
C LEU A 29 0.29 -6.12 -0.68
N ALA A 30 0.65 -6.09 -1.96
CA ALA A 30 -0.25 -5.64 -3.02
C ALA A 30 -1.48 -6.55 -3.16
N GLU A 31 -1.30 -7.86 -3.01
CA GLU A 31 -2.37 -8.86 -3.01
C GLU A 31 -3.30 -8.69 -1.80
N ILE A 32 -2.75 -8.60 -0.59
CA ILE A 32 -3.51 -8.40 0.65
C ILE A 32 -4.26 -7.06 0.66
N LEU A 33 -3.63 -6.00 0.14
CA LEU A 33 -4.22 -4.66 0.08
C LEU A 33 -5.17 -4.49 -1.11
N GLY A 34 -5.36 -5.54 -1.93
CA GLY A 34 -6.27 -5.52 -3.08
C GLY A 34 -5.87 -4.49 -4.14
N SER A 35 -4.60 -4.07 -4.19
CA SER A 35 -4.09 -3.10 -5.16
C SER A 35 -3.76 -3.75 -6.50
N SER A 36 -4.55 -4.76 -6.89
CA SER A 36 -4.51 -5.36 -8.21
C SER A 36 -5.49 -4.65 -9.13
N ALA A 37 -5.09 -3.50 -9.69
CA ALA A 37 -5.58 -3.02 -10.98
C ALA A 37 -4.67 -1.94 -11.59
N PRO A 38 -4.43 -1.98 -12.92
CA PRO A 38 -5.35 -2.52 -13.90
C PRO A 38 -4.76 -3.59 -14.82
N VAL A 39 -5.23 -4.83 -14.66
CA VAL A 39 -5.45 -5.79 -15.78
C VAL A 39 -6.81 -5.45 -16.44
N ALA A 40 -7.07 -4.16 -16.66
CA ALA A 40 -8.25 -3.65 -17.35
C ALA A 40 -7.88 -2.87 -18.62
N LYS A 41 -6.67 -3.09 -19.16
CA LYS A 41 -6.20 -2.43 -20.40
C LYS A 41 -5.81 -3.39 -21.53
N VAL A 42 -5.88 -4.71 -21.32
CA VAL A 42 -5.64 -5.69 -22.40
C VAL A 42 -6.95 -6.31 -22.94
N ALA A 43 -8.07 -6.16 -22.22
CA ALA A 43 -9.40 -6.63 -22.68
C ALA A 43 -10.22 -5.56 -23.45
N SER A 44 -9.67 -4.37 -23.71
CA SER A 44 -10.36 -3.29 -24.43
C SER A 44 -9.55 -2.83 -25.65
N ALA A 45 -9.12 -3.79 -26.47
CA ALA A 45 -8.57 -3.57 -27.81
C ALA A 45 -9.35 -4.39 -28.87
N VAL A 46 -10.65 -4.60 -28.63
CA VAL A 46 -11.62 -4.98 -29.66
C VAL A 46 -12.89 -4.19 -29.35
N GLN A 47 -13.00 -3.00 -29.93
CA GLN A 47 -14.24 -2.40 -30.44
C GLN A 47 -13.97 -0.97 -30.90
N GLU A 48 -13.65 -0.89 -32.17
CA GLU A 48 -13.85 0.28 -33.01
C GLU A 48 -15.32 0.30 -33.47
N SER A 49 -16.03 1.40 -33.19
CA SER A 49 -16.99 2.07 -34.11
C SER A 49 -17.76 3.21 -33.41
N ALA A 50 -17.82 4.36 -34.08
CA ALA A 50 -18.33 5.67 -33.64
C ALA A 50 -19.89 5.79 -33.75
N PRO A 51 -20.54 6.99 -33.68
CA PRO A 51 -20.46 8.15 -32.77
C PRO A 51 -21.85 8.62 -32.24
N LYS A 52 -21.94 9.36 -31.11
CA LYS A 52 -23.03 10.34 -30.89
C LYS A 52 -22.69 11.40 -29.84
N VAL A 53 -23.14 12.61 -30.14
CA VAL A 53 -22.76 13.92 -29.59
C VAL A 53 -23.72 14.38 -28.47
N LYS A 54 -23.21 15.29 -27.62
CA LYS A 54 -23.89 16.32 -26.80
C LYS A 54 -24.22 15.94 -25.34
N LYS A 55 -23.58 16.64 -24.38
CA LYS A 55 -24.18 17.77 -23.63
C LYS A 55 -23.14 18.39 -22.68
N VAL A 56 -22.92 19.69 -22.84
CA VAL A 56 -22.19 20.54 -21.87
C VAL A 56 -23.11 20.86 -20.70
N LYS A 57 -22.63 20.77 -19.44
CA LYS A 57 -23.12 21.57 -18.32
C LYS A 57 -22.02 21.83 -17.28
N ALA A 58 -21.86 23.10 -16.95
CA ALA A 58 -20.82 23.73 -16.12
C ALA A 58 -20.85 23.30 -14.62
N PRO A 59 -19.80 23.63 -13.83
CA PRO A 59 -19.40 22.88 -12.64
C PRO A 59 -20.18 23.28 -11.38
N LYS A 60 -20.53 22.30 -10.55
CA LYS A 60 -21.12 22.51 -9.23
C LYS A 60 -20.38 21.70 -8.17
N ALA A 61 -19.78 22.43 -7.22
CA ALA A 61 -19.32 22.03 -5.89
C ALA A 61 -18.47 20.75 -5.79
N VAL A 62 -17.15 20.93 -5.87
CA VAL A 62 -16.18 19.97 -5.30
C VAL A 62 -16.40 19.88 -3.79
N LYS A 63 -17.18 18.88 -3.35
CA LYS A 63 -17.15 18.42 -1.96
C LYS A 63 -15.74 17.91 -1.71
N GLY A 64 -14.97 18.64 -0.91
CA GLY A 64 -13.58 18.35 -0.61
C GLY A 64 -13.39 16.88 -0.22
N VAL A 65 -12.56 16.17 -0.98
CA VAL A 65 -12.16 14.81 -0.66
C VAL A 65 -11.45 14.85 0.68
N LYS A 66 -12.06 14.28 1.73
CA LYS A 66 -11.47 14.22 3.06
C LYS A 66 -10.14 13.47 2.96
N LYS A 67 -9.03 14.19 3.06
CA LYS A 67 -7.68 13.61 3.04
C LYS A 67 -7.58 12.60 4.19
N LYS A 68 -7.29 11.33 3.86
CA LYS A 68 -7.03 10.30 4.87
C LYS A 68 -5.84 10.74 5.71
N ARG A 69 -6.04 10.84 7.03
CA ARG A 69 -4.96 11.15 7.97
C ARG A 69 -4.31 9.83 8.38
N GLU A 70 -3.00 9.74 8.22
CA GLU A 70 -2.23 8.63 8.78
C GLU A 70 -2.12 8.80 10.29
N LEU A 71 -2.27 7.70 11.02
CA LEU A 71 -2.28 7.70 12.48
C LEU A 71 -0.84 7.86 13.00
N SER A 72 -0.63 8.89 13.85
CA SER A 72 0.65 9.17 14.53
C SER A 72 1.17 7.95 15.31
N PRO A 73 2.50 7.75 15.41
CA PRO A 73 3.10 6.63 16.15
C PRO A 73 2.55 6.47 17.57
N GLU A 74 2.38 7.57 18.32
CA GLU A 74 1.82 7.53 19.68
C GLU A 74 0.40 6.98 19.73
N ALA A 75 -0.40 7.26 18.69
CA ALA A 75 -1.76 6.77 18.61
C ALA A 75 -1.78 5.27 18.29
N ARG A 76 -0.81 4.76 17.52
CA ARG A 76 -0.66 3.32 17.27
C ARG A 76 -0.26 2.59 18.56
N GLU A 77 0.60 3.18 19.38
CA GLU A 77 1.01 2.63 20.68
C GLU A 77 -0.16 2.54 21.67
N LYS A 78 -0.98 3.58 21.77
CA LYS A 78 -2.19 3.58 22.61
C LYS A 78 -3.18 2.48 22.19
N ILE A 79 -3.36 2.28 20.88
CA ILE A 79 -4.22 1.21 20.35
C ILE A 79 -3.64 -0.16 20.68
N ALA A 80 -2.32 -0.36 20.52
CA ALA A 80 -1.66 -1.62 20.83
C ALA A 80 -1.75 -1.97 22.32
N ALA A 81 -1.54 -1.00 23.22
CA ALA A 81 -1.71 -1.19 24.66
C ALA A 81 -3.15 -1.61 25.02
N ALA A 82 -4.14 -0.94 24.42
CA ALA A 82 -5.55 -1.28 24.61
C ALA A 82 -5.88 -2.70 24.09
N GLN A 83 -5.34 -3.11 22.95
CA GLN A 83 -5.53 -4.47 22.44
C GLN A 83 -4.90 -5.52 23.36
N ARG A 84 -3.69 -5.29 23.87
CA ARG A 84 -3.03 -6.20 24.83
C ARG A 84 -3.85 -6.34 26.11
N ALA A 85 -4.38 -5.24 26.66
CA ALA A 85 -5.22 -5.28 27.85
C ALA A 85 -6.52 -6.06 27.63
N ARG A 86 -7.13 -5.95 26.44
CA ARG A 86 -8.33 -6.72 26.08
C ARG A 86 -8.02 -8.21 25.95
N TRP A 87 -6.93 -8.57 25.29
CA TRP A 87 -6.54 -9.98 25.14
C TRP A 87 -6.07 -10.62 26.46
N ALA A 88 -5.47 -9.86 27.37
CA ALA A 88 -5.12 -10.36 28.71
C ALA A 88 -6.37 -10.79 29.50
N LYS A 89 -7.49 -10.06 29.37
CA LYS A 89 -8.77 -10.45 29.99
C LYS A 89 -9.32 -11.74 29.39
N THR A 90 -9.26 -11.88 28.06
CA THR A 90 -9.75 -13.10 27.38
C THR A 90 -8.89 -14.33 27.68
N LYS A 91 -7.57 -14.17 27.79
CA LYS A 91 -6.65 -15.27 28.14
C LYS A 91 -6.81 -15.76 29.58
N LYS A 92 -7.23 -14.89 30.51
CA LYS A 92 -7.45 -15.26 31.91
C LYS A 92 -8.70 -16.13 32.13
N THR A 93 -9.60 -16.17 31.14
CA THR A 93 -10.87 -16.92 31.18
C THR A 93 -10.80 -18.25 30.41
N LYS A 94 -9.63 -18.69 29.97
CA LYS A 94 -9.43 -20.00 29.31
C LYS A 94 -8.48 -20.85 30.14
#